data_AF-A0A5C6Y0T4-F1
#
_entry.id   AF-A0A5C6Y0T4-F1
#
_cell.length_a   1.000
_cell.length_b   1.000
_cell.length_c   1.000
_cell.angle_alpha   90.00
_cell.angle_beta   90.00
_cell.angle_gamma   90.00
#
_symmetry.space_group_name_H-M   'P 1'
#
loop_
_entity.id
_entity.type
_entity.pdbx_description
1 polymer ?
#
loop_
_entity_poly.entity_id
_entity_poly.type
_entity_poly.pdbx_seq_one_letter_code
_entity_poly.pdbx_strand_id
1 'polypeptide(L)'
;MKKNYLLTVIFIISFISFSTNAQQDVFSRSDAGTGDWGSANEPWYYQTSNNNQGDPDNDNTIRNFIKIGHNNNTTMTTNGRYYRFETLDFQTGASSQRTINNSSGGLSASGGIYNLSTATHTFNTPIGIDGATVQLNANSSGGLTFTETIFINANTVNFGGSGSGNIIVNGTIQGTGNVNKTGGNTLTISGSNTYSGTTTVSAGTMVLNSNIIDSDVTVNNGATLQISENATISSLTINAGGIVIIDTSKSLTISNNFTNNGSATAHHGSSLLVGGTSTGDITYNVDVTDTDWHLISSPVDGEQYDDAWVTANGIVSGSNNNRGISTYDNDVADTNNGGSDTATGHWRYFQADDVSASTFEAGVGYSLKGNGSDDYSFTGAIQNDAVSPKISQGATNWNLIGNPYAAYLDIDLFLAENTTTNNVLAPPFQAIYVWNGSGYDPITADDDSHIYPGQAFFCKL
;
A
#
# COMPACT_ATOMS: atom_id res chain seq x y z
N MET A 1 -38.95 49.55 -78.22
CA MET A 1 -38.14 48.34 -77.96
C MET A 1 -37.31 48.57 -76.69
N LYS A 2 -37.72 48.00 -75.55
CA LYS A 2 -36.90 47.97 -74.33
C LYS A 2 -36.12 46.65 -74.34
N LYS A 3 -34.78 46.70 -74.32
CA LYS A 3 -33.92 45.53 -74.15
C LYS A 3 -33.69 45.31 -72.66
N ASN A 4 -34.17 44.18 -72.13
CA ASN A 4 -33.84 43.72 -70.78
C ASN A 4 -32.51 42.96 -70.84
N TYR A 5 -31.51 43.41 -70.08
CA TYR A 5 -30.28 42.66 -69.87
C TYR A 5 -30.45 41.82 -68.60
N LEU A 6 -30.43 40.49 -68.75
CA LEU A 6 -30.42 39.54 -67.65
C LEU A 6 -28.97 39.42 -67.16
N LEU A 7 -28.68 39.92 -65.96
CA LEU A 7 -27.37 39.79 -65.32
C LEU A 7 -27.31 38.43 -64.61
N THR A 8 -26.62 37.46 -65.20
CA THR A 8 -26.36 36.16 -64.56
C THR A 8 -25.23 36.32 -63.54
N VAL A 9 -25.57 36.32 -62.26
CA VAL A 9 -24.59 36.26 -61.16
C VAL A 9 -24.20 34.79 -60.96
N ILE A 10 -22.96 34.43 -61.28
CA ILE A 10 -22.40 33.10 -61.01
C ILE A 10 -21.92 33.09 -59.56
N PHE A 11 -22.63 32.37 -58.69
CA PHE A 11 -22.16 32.05 -57.34
C PHE A 11 -21.10 30.95 -57.43
N ILE A 12 -19.83 31.30 -57.24
CA ILE A 12 -18.76 30.33 -57.03
C ILE A 12 -18.83 29.90 -55.57
N ILE A 13 -19.45 28.75 -55.30
CA ILE A 13 -19.36 28.08 -54.01
C ILE A 13 -17.99 27.41 -53.97
N SER A 14 -17.04 28.02 -53.26
CA SER A 14 -15.76 27.40 -52.94
C SER A 14 -16.02 26.32 -51.89
N PHE A 15 -16.04 25.05 -52.30
CA PHE A 15 -15.98 23.92 -51.38
C PHE A 15 -14.60 23.91 -50.73
N ILE A 16 -14.49 24.45 -49.52
CA ILE A 16 -13.34 24.18 -48.65
C ILE A 16 -13.60 22.79 -48.07
N SER A 17 -12.95 21.78 -48.64
CA SER A 17 -12.90 20.45 -48.05
C SER A 17 -12.09 20.52 -46.76
N PHE A 18 -12.75 20.54 -45.61
CA PHE A 18 -12.09 20.22 -44.35
C PHE A 18 -11.85 18.71 -44.34
N SER A 19 -10.68 18.27 -44.78
CA SER A 19 -10.25 16.90 -44.48
C SER A 19 -9.86 16.86 -43.02
N THR A 20 -10.78 16.46 -42.14
CA THR A 20 -10.38 15.94 -40.85
C THR A 20 -9.61 14.65 -41.13
N ASN A 21 -8.29 14.68 -40.96
CA ASN A 21 -7.49 13.47 -41.08
C ASN A 21 -7.97 12.50 -39.99
N ALA A 22 -8.42 11.31 -40.38
CA ALA A 22 -8.81 10.26 -39.46
C ALA A 22 -7.58 9.76 -38.66
N GLN A 23 -7.81 9.12 -37.51
CA GLN A 23 -6.75 8.43 -36.76
C GLN A 23 -6.14 7.32 -37.63
N GLN A 24 -4.83 7.15 -37.55
CA GLN A 24 -4.06 6.21 -38.36
C GLN A 24 -3.03 5.45 -37.54
N ASP A 25 -2.58 4.31 -38.04
CA ASP A 25 -1.41 3.62 -37.52
C ASP A 25 -0.12 4.28 -38.02
N VAL A 26 0.77 4.60 -37.08
CA VAL A 26 2.09 5.19 -37.31
C VAL A 26 3.16 4.25 -36.77
N PHE A 27 4.12 3.89 -37.59
CA PHE A 27 5.16 2.91 -37.26
C PHE A 27 6.52 3.58 -37.13
N SER A 28 7.25 3.26 -36.07
CA SER A 28 8.66 3.64 -35.92
C SER A 28 9.51 2.96 -37.00
N ARG A 29 10.42 3.72 -37.61
CA ARG A 29 11.42 3.19 -38.54
C ARG A 29 12.52 2.44 -37.81
N SER A 30 12.86 1.26 -38.33
CA SER A 30 14.02 0.51 -37.86
C SER A 30 15.35 1.16 -38.25
N ASP A 31 15.44 1.88 -39.36
CA ASP A 31 16.74 2.17 -40.01
C ASP A 31 17.24 3.62 -39.87
N ALA A 32 16.59 4.47 -39.07
CA ALA A 32 17.00 5.87 -38.87
C ALA A 32 17.73 6.06 -37.54
N GLY A 33 19.04 6.31 -37.55
CA GLY A 33 19.89 6.41 -36.34
C GLY A 33 19.77 7.69 -35.51
N THR A 34 18.58 8.28 -35.39
CA THR A 34 18.43 9.60 -34.73
C THR A 34 17.86 9.54 -33.33
N GLY A 35 17.23 8.45 -32.87
CA GLY A 35 16.79 8.32 -31.47
C GLY A 35 16.03 9.52 -30.91
N ASP A 36 15.35 10.28 -31.76
CA ASP A 36 14.73 11.56 -31.42
C ASP A 36 13.35 11.59 -32.05
N TRP A 37 12.34 12.05 -31.30
CA TRP A 37 10.96 12.06 -31.78
C TRP A 37 10.71 13.10 -32.87
N GLY A 38 11.56 14.13 -32.98
CA GLY A 38 11.40 15.26 -33.90
C GLY A 38 12.55 15.49 -34.87
N SER A 39 13.33 14.46 -35.21
CA SER A 39 14.39 14.63 -36.22
C SER A 39 13.79 14.85 -37.61
N ALA A 40 14.39 15.74 -38.40
CA ALA A 40 13.98 16.03 -39.78
C ALA A 40 14.19 14.85 -40.76
N ASN A 41 14.69 13.71 -40.27
CA ASN A 41 14.91 12.49 -41.04
C ASN A 41 13.76 11.45 -40.85
N GLU A 42 12.56 11.93 -40.51
CA GLU A 42 11.29 11.18 -40.54
C GLU A 42 11.37 9.79 -39.87
N PRO A 43 11.51 9.73 -38.53
CA PRO A 43 11.61 8.47 -37.80
C PRO A 43 10.33 7.63 -37.83
N TRP A 44 9.23 8.18 -38.36
CA TRP A 44 7.91 7.55 -38.38
C TRP A 44 7.34 7.48 -39.79
N TYR A 45 6.57 6.44 -40.07
CA TYR A 45 5.81 6.31 -41.31
C TYR A 45 4.38 5.84 -41.04
N TYR A 46 3.43 6.31 -41.83
CA TYR A 46 2.04 5.85 -41.77
C TYR A 46 1.87 4.54 -42.55
N GLN A 47 1.11 3.60 -42.02
CA GLN A 47 0.71 2.42 -42.80
C GLN A 47 -0.56 2.72 -43.61
N THR A 48 -0.42 3.46 -44.72
CA THR A 48 -1.48 3.61 -45.73
C THR A 48 -0.88 3.64 -47.14
N SER A 49 -1.71 3.57 -48.19
CA SER A 49 -1.30 3.50 -49.60
C SER A 49 -0.42 4.66 -50.09
N ASN A 50 -0.30 5.74 -49.31
CA ASN A 50 0.44 6.94 -49.71
C ASN A 50 1.78 7.12 -48.98
N ASN A 51 2.16 6.23 -48.05
CA ASN A 51 3.48 6.22 -47.39
C ASN A 51 3.96 7.59 -46.91
N ASN A 52 3.04 8.50 -46.54
CA ASN A 52 3.40 9.85 -46.18
C ASN A 52 4.28 9.83 -44.93
N GLN A 53 5.16 10.82 -44.81
CA GLN A 53 6.19 10.86 -43.79
C GLN A 53 5.99 12.12 -42.96
N GLY A 54 6.05 11.99 -41.64
CA GLY A 54 5.81 13.13 -40.74
C GLY A 54 5.78 12.74 -39.26
N ASP A 55 5.51 13.73 -38.42
CA ASP A 55 5.41 13.56 -36.97
C ASP A 55 4.27 12.60 -36.58
N PRO A 56 4.41 11.82 -35.50
CA PRO A 56 3.42 10.82 -35.14
C PRO A 56 2.08 11.41 -34.71
N ASP A 57 2.03 12.69 -34.34
CA ASP A 57 0.84 13.44 -33.93
C ASP A 57 0.34 14.46 -34.98
N ASN A 58 0.96 14.45 -36.17
CA ASN A 58 0.69 15.34 -37.29
C ASN A 58 0.61 16.83 -36.85
N ASP A 59 1.68 17.36 -36.27
CA ASP A 59 1.77 18.73 -35.76
C ASP A 59 0.66 19.06 -34.74
N ASN A 60 0.42 18.15 -33.79
CA ASN A 60 -0.66 18.30 -32.82
C ASN A 60 -2.05 18.50 -33.47
N THR A 61 -2.36 17.81 -34.57
CA THR A 61 -3.71 17.85 -35.18
C THR A 61 -4.46 16.53 -35.05
N ILE A 62 -3.77 15.40 -34.81
CA ILE A 62 -4.40 14.08 -34.66
C ILE A 62 -3.76 13.35 -33.49
N ARG A 63 -4.49 12.43 -32.85
CA ARG A 63 -3.97 11.45 -31.91
C ARG A 63 -3.96 10.09 -32.60
N ASN A 64 -2.80 9.65 -33.07
CA ASN A 64 -2.65 8.42 -33.85
C ASN A 64 -2.28 7.22 -32.97
N PHE A 65 -2.32 6.02 -33.56
CA PHE A 65 -1.86 4.77 -32.95
C PHE A 65 -0.40 4.55 -33.28
N ILE A 66 0.49 4.80 -32.34
CA ILE A 66 1.94 4.67 -32.51
C ILE A 66 2.36 3.23 -32.24
N LYS A 67 3.09 2.61 -33.17
CA LYS A 67 3.56 1.23 -33.09
C LYS A 67 5.08 1.16 -33.17
N ILE A 68 5.70 0.45 -32.24
CA ILE A 68 7.14 0.19 -32.22
C ILE A 68 7.36 -1.31 -32.13
N GLY A 69 7.84 -1.93 -33.20
CA GLY A 69 8.03 -3.39 -33.28
C GLY A 69 9.47 -3.86 -33.50
N HIS A 70 10.46 -2.99 -33.26
CA HIS A 70 11.87 -3.27 -33.52
C HIS A 70 12.77 -2.86 -32.35
N ASN A 71 14.02 -3.31 -32.41
CA ASN A 71 15.02 -3.09 -31.36
C ASN A 71 16.03 -1.97 -31.65
N ASN A 72 15.82 -1.21 -32.74
CA ASN A 72 16.60 0.00 -33.02
C ASN A 72 16.02 1.23 -32.29
N ASN A 73 16.82 2.30 -32.16
CA ASN A 73 16.44 3.56 -31.51
C ASN A 73 16.00 3.43 -30.04
N THR A 74 16.63 2.53 -29.29
CA THR A 74 16.29 2.22 -27.88
C THR A 74 16.44 3.42 -26.93
N THR A 75 17.02 4.52 -27.37
CA THR A 75 16.92 5.81 -26.68
C THR A 75 16.14 6.76 -27.58
N MET A 76 15.09 7.37 -27.03
CA MET A 76 14.25 8.34 -27.74
C MET A 76 14.15 9.65 -26.95
N THR A 77 14.20 10.82 -27.56
CA THR A 77 14.04 12.11 -26.85
C THR A 77 12.88 12.95 -27.40
N THR A 78 12.02 13.51 -26.54
CA THR A 78 10.87 14.37 -26.95
C THR A 78 11.29 15.75 -27.50
N ASN A 79 12.55 16.16 -27.29
CA ASN A 79 13.16 17.37 -27.86
C ASN A 79 12.32 18.66 -27.72
N GLY A 80 11.78 18.92 -26.53
CA GLY A 80 11.03 20.14 -26.26
C GLY A 80 9.54 20.11 -26.61
N ARG A 81 9.04 19.02 -27.17
CA ARG A 81 7.66 18.92 -27.67
C ARG A 81 6.78 18.06 -26.76
N TYR A 82 5.49 18.39 -26.73
CA TYR A 82 4.45 17.50 -26.23
C TYR A 82 3.90 16.68 -27.38
N TYR A 83 4.18 15.38 -27.39
CA TYR A 83 3.62 14.48 -28.38
C TYR A 83 2.33 13.89 -27.86
N ARG A 84 1.29 13.98 -28.68
CA ARG A 84 -0.04 13.44 -28.34
C ARG A 84 -0.38 12.23 -29.20
N PHE A 85 -0.90 11.20 -28.58
CA PHE A 85 -1.27 9.97 -29.28
C PHE A 85 -2.55 9.37 -28.71
N GLU A 86 -3.16 8.52 -29.52
CA GLU A 86 -4.25 7.66 -29.06
C GLU A 86 -3.62 6.52 -28.27
N THR A 87 -2.78 5.72 -28.92
CA THR A 87 -1.98 4.70 -28.23
C THR A 87 -0.51 4.73 -28.59
N LEU A 88 0.34 4.26 -27.67
CA LEU A 88 1.73 3.89 -27.93
C LEU A 88 1.91 2.40 -27.61
N ASP A 89 2.18 1.60 -28.63
CA ASP A 89 2.25 0.16 -28.53
C ASP A 89 3.67 -0.32 -28.81
N PHE A 90 4.32 -0.88 -27.79
CA PHE A 90 5.51 -1.69 -27.96
C PHE A 90 5.08 -3.10 -28.36
N GLN A 91 5.24 -3.43 -29.64
CA GLN A 91 4.83 -4.71 -30.18
C GLN A 91 5.80 -5.82 -29.74
N THR A 92 5.42 -7.08 -29.97
CA THR A 92 6.19 -8.26 -29.55
C THR A 92 7.66 -8.25 -30.01
N GLY A 93 7.96 -7.64 -31.15
CA GLY A 93 9.33 -7.50 -31.68
C GLY A 93 10.21 -6.45 -31.01
N ALA A 94 9.67 -5.57 -30.16
CA ALA A 94 10.43 -4.56 -29.41
C ALA A 94 11.06 -5.13 -28.13
N SER A 95 11.76 -6.26 -28.25
CA SER A 95 12.34 -7.04 -27.14
C SER A 95 13.63 -6.45 -26.52
N SER A 96 14.04 -5.25 -26.90
CA SER A 96 15.13 -4.51 -26.25
C SER A 96 14.57 -3.35 -25.44
N GLN A 97 15.10 -3.16 -24.23
CA GLN A 97 14.71 -2.05 -23.36
C GLN A 97 14.83 -0.73 -24.12
N ARG A 98 13.80 0.11 -23.97
CA ARG A 98 13.74 1.43 -24.56
C ARG A 98 13.58 2.47 -23.48
N THR A 99 14.34 3.54 -23.57
CA THR A 99 14.24 4.71 -22.70
C THR A 99 13.74 5.89 -23.53
N ILE A 100 12.66 6.51 -23.08
CA ILE A 100 12.13 7.74 -23.66
C ILE A 100 12.46 8.88 -22.71
N ASN A 101 13.41 9.72 -23.08
CA ASN A 101 13.90 10.86 -22.34
C ASN A 101 13.16 12.15 -22.69
N ASN A 102 13.27 13.11 -21.78
CA ASN A 102 12.76 14.46 -21.93
C ASN A 102 13.89 15.49 -21.81
N SER A 103 13.95 16.44 -22.74
CA SER A 103 14.74 17.67 -22.60
C SER A 103 13.85 18.90 -22.36
N SER A 104 12.54 18.75 -22.58
CA SER A 104 11.40 19.62 -22.25
C SER A 104 10.17 19.07 -22.99
N GLY A 105 8.95 19.34 -22.52
CA GLY A 105 7.73 18.77 -23.09
C GLY A 105 7.31 17.47 -22.39
N GLY A 106 6.71 16.53 -23.14
CA GLY A 106 6.12 15.32 -22.57
C GLY A 106 5.42 14.42 -23.58
N LEU A 107 4.79 13.37 -23.08
CA LEU A 107 3.90 12.49 -23.84
C LEU A 107 2.47 12.65 -23.33
N SER A 108 1.47 12.58 -24.20
CA SER A 108 0.06 12.67 -23.82
C SER A 108 -0.76 11.59 -24.52
N ALA A 109 -1.43 10.75 -23.75
CA ALA A 109 -2.23 9.63 -24.23
C ALA A 109 -3.73 9.91 -24.06
N SER A 110 -4.54 9.57 -25.07
CA SER A 110 -6.01 9.50 -24.95
C SER A 110 -6.56 8.07 -24.82
N GLY A 111 -5.86 7.07 -25.34
CA GLY A 111 -6.23 5.66 -25.25
C GLY A 111 -5.32 4.87 -24.31
N GLY A 112 -4.00 4.89 -24.56
CA GLY A 112 -3.08 4.18 -23.67
C GLY A 112 -1.62 4.02 -24.11
N ILE A 113 -0.86 3.37 -23.25
CA ILE A 113 0.49 2.86 -23.52
C ILE A 113 0.43 1.35 -23.26
N TYR A 114 0.76 0.56 -24.27
CA TYR A 114 0.68 -0.90 -24.22
C TYR A 114 2.04 -1.53 -24.48
N ASN A 115 2.51 -2.34 -23.54
CA ASN A 115 3.70 -3.16 -23.74
C ASN A 115 3.33 -4.61 -24.01
N LEU A 116 3.45 -5.05 -25.27
CA LEU A 116 3.28 -6.43 -25.70
C LEU A 116 4.64 -7.16 -25.84
N SER A 117 5.74 -6.48 -25.52
CA SER A 117 7.10 -6.99 -25.66
C SER A 117 7.60 -7.66 -24.38
N THR A 118 8.73 -8.38 -24.47
CA THR A 118 9.40 -8.98 -23.31
C THR A 118 10.34 -8.02 -22.57
N ALA A 119 10.57 -6.81 -23.10
CA ALA A 119 11.45 -5.83 -22.50
C ALA A 119 10.69 -4.82 -21.66
N THR A 120 11.28 -4.40 -20.54
CA THR A 120 10.77 -3.26 -19.77
C THR A 120 11.15 -1.96 -20.44
N HIS A 121 10.18 -1.08 -20.68
CA HIS A 121 10.42 0.24 -21.27
C HIS A 121 10.33 1.34 -20.21
N THR A 122 11.19 2.33 -20.29
CA THR A 122 11.35 3.41 -19.32
C THR A 122 10.94 4.74 -19.93
N PHE A 123 10.12 5.50 -19.20
CA PHE A 123 9.65 6.83 -19.51
C PHE A 123 10.26 7.83 -18.54
N ASN A 124 11.36 8.43 -18.97
CA ASN A 124 11.99 9.59 -18.35
C ASN A 124 11.38 10.88 -18.90
N THR A 125 10.05 10.93 -18.98
CA THR A 125 9.29 12.04 -19.55
C THR A 125 7.92 12.12 -18.90
N PRO A 126 7.36 13.31 -18.65
CA PRO A 126 6.04 13.43 -18.08
C PRO A 126 4.97 12.81 -18.99
N ILE A 127 3.98 12.18 -18.38
CA ILE A 127 2.85 11.54 -19.07
C ILE A 127 1.56 12.30 -18.75
N GLY A 128 0.89 12.81 -19.76
CA GLY A 128 -0.45 13.38 -19.69
C GLY A 128 -1.52 12.33 -19.98
N ILE A 129 -2.53 12.27 -19.12
CA ILE A 129 -3.75 11.49 -19.30
C ILE A 129 -4.82 12.46 -19.82
N ASP A 130 -5.11 12.40 -21.12
CA ASP A 130 -6.00 13.34 -21.80
C ASP A 130 -7.32 12.70 -22.27
N GLY A 131 -7.41 11.36 -22.24
CA GLY A 131 -8.66 10.63 -22.42
C GLY A 131 -9.37 10.43 -21.10
N ALA A 132 -10.71 10.29 -21.13
CA ALA A 132 -11.51 10.07 -19.93
C ALA A 132 -11.01 8.88 -19.09
N THR A 133 -10.59 7.81 -19.76
CA THR A 133 -9.87 6.68 -19.16
C THR A 133 -8.71 6.27 -20.08
N VAL A 134 -7.49 6.24 -19.55
CA VAL A 134 -6.29 5.82 -20.28
C VAL A 134 -5.71 4.55 -19.66
N GLN A 135 -5.31 3.60 -20.49
CA GLN A 135 -4.67 2.36 -20.06
C GLN A 135 -3.14 2.47 -20.10
N LEU A 136 -2.46 2.08 -19.04
CA LEU A 136 -1.01 1.91 -18.99
C LEU A 136 -0.75 0.44 -18.66
N ASN A 137 -0.55 -0.37 -19.71
CA ASN A 137 -0.64 -1.83 -19.59
C ASN A 137 0.66 -2.54 -19.98
N ALA A 138 1.11 -3.44 -19.09
CA ALA A 138 2.12 -4.45 -19.39
C ALA A 138 1.42 -5.79 -19.71
N ASN A 139 1.29 -6.10 -21.00
CA ASN A 139 0.53 -7.24 -21.52
C ASN A 139 1.38 -8.49 -21.77
N SER A 140 2.68 -8.43 -21.48
CA SER A 140 3.64 -9.52 -21.63
C SER A 140 4.59 -9.55 -20.43
N SER A 141 5.77 -10.17 -20.51
CA SER A 141 6.75 -10.20 -19.41
C SER A 141 7.53 -8.90 -19.25
N GLY A 142 7.54 -8.03 -20.27
CA GLY A 142 8.14 -6.70 -20.22
C GLY A 142 7.29 -5.72 -19.43
N GLY A 143 7.92 -4.96 -18.53
CA GLY A 143 7.25 -3.97 -17.69
C GLY A 143 7.16 -2.57 -18.29
N LEU A 144 6.67 -1.62 -17.49
CA LEU A 144 6.70 -0.18 -17.77
C LEU A 144 7.25 0.56 -16.54
N THR A 145 8.19 1.47 -16.75
CA THR A 145 8.74 2.31 -15.68
C THR A 145 8.51 3.77 -16.00
N PHE A 146 7.82 4.51 -15.13
CA PHE A 146 7.57 5.94 -15.24
C PHE A 146 8.37 6.67 -14.17
N THR A 147 9.33 7.51 -14.56
CA THR A 147 10.20 8.21 -13.60
C THR A 147 9.78 9.66 -13.35
N GLU A 148 9.01 10.23 -14.27
CA GLU A 148 8.53 11.61 -14.20
C GLU A 148 7.04 11.67 -13.83
N THR A 149 6.53 12.88 -13.65
CA THR A 149 5.14 13.11 -13.24
C THR A 149 4.11 12.53 -14.22
N ILE A 150 3.09 11.86 -13.69
CA ILE A 150 1.89 11.47 -14.42
C ILE A 150 0.77 12.46 -14.07
N PHE A 151 0.35 13.26 -15.06
CA PHE A 151 -0.72 14.23 -14.95
C PHE A 151 -2.06 13.57 -15.30
N ILE A 152 -2.83 13.19 -14.28
CA ILE A 152 -4.13 12.53 -14.48
C ILE A 152 -5.28 13.52 -14.73
N ASN A 153 -5.06 14.82 -14.51
CA ASN A 153 -6.09 15.86 -14.64
C ASN A 153 -7.36 15.45 -13.87
N ALA A 154 -8.55 15.54 -14.49
CA ALA A 154 -9.80 15.00 -13.95
C ALA A 154 -10.17 13.63 -14.55
N ASN A 155 -9.20 12.94 -15.14
CA ASN A 155 -9.39 11.70 -15.88
C ASN A 155 -9.02 10.47 -15.03
N THR A 156 -9.29 9.28 -15.56
CA THR A 156 -8.92 8.03 -14.91
C THR A 156 -7.70 7.40 -15.58
N VAL A 157 -6.73 6.96 -14.78
CA VAL A 157 -5.63 6.12 -15.25
C VAL A 157 -5.81 4.70 -14.75
N ASN A 158 -5.79 3.75 -15.67
CA ASN A 158 -5.79 2.32 -15.36
C ASN A 158 -4.38 1.78 -15.58
N PHE A 159 -3.74 1.33 -14.52
CA PHE A 159 -2.52 0.54 -14.60
C PHE A 159 -2.88 -0.94 -14.64
N GLY A 160 -2.33 -1.72 -15.55
CA GLY A 160 -2.59 -3.17 -15.54
C GLY A 160 -1.95 -3.96 -16.66
N GLY A 161 -2.74 -4.88 -17.22
CA GLY A 161 -2.33 -5.74 -18.33
C GLY A 161 -2.54 -7.23 -18.05
N SER A 162 -2.52 -8.02 -19.12
CA SER A 162 -2.67 -9.48 -19.09
C SER A 162 -1.35 -10.23 -18.85
N GLY A 163 -0.23 -9.51 -18.77
CA GLY A 163 1.11 -10.08 -18.65
C GLY A 163 1.60 -10.20 -17.21
N SER A 164 2.87 -10.60 -17.06
CA SER A 164 3.59 -10.64 -15.79
C SER A 164 4.57 -9.48 -15.60
N GLY A 165 4.70 -8.59 -16.60
CA GLY A 165 5.53 -7.41 -16.51
C GLY A 165 5.00 -6.42 -15.48
N ASN A 166 5.88 -5.96 -14.59
CA ASN A 166 5.52 -5.00 -13.54
C ASN A 166 5.42 -3.59 -14.08
N ILE A 167 4.58 -2.78 -13.45
CA ILE A 167 4.52 -1.34 -13.68
C ILE A 167 5.11 -0.63 -12.47
N ILE A 168 6.07 0.26 -12.69
CA ILE A 168 6.74 1.02 -11.65
C ILE A 168 6.52 2.50 -11.90
N VAL A 169 5.98 3.21 -10.91
CA VAL A 169 5.75 4.65 -10.94
C VAL A 169 6.61 5.30 -9.86
N ASN A 170 7.76 5.82 -10.26
CA ASN A 170 8.68 6.54 -9.37
C ASN A 170 8.37 8.04 -9.32
N GLY A 171 7.79 8.59 -10.39
CA GLY A 171 7.33 9.97 -10.41
C GLY A 171 6.02 10.16 -9.64
N THR A 172 5.68 11.42 -9.37
CA THR A 172 4.41 11.79 -8.72
C THR A 172 3.22 11.54 -9.67
N ILE A 173 2.14 10.97 -9.15
CA ILE A 173 0.81 11.04 -9.79
C ILE A 173 0.08 12.26 -9.22
N GLN A 174 -0.42 13.16 -10.09
CA GLN A 174 -1.14 14.37 -9.66
C GLN A 174 -2.37 14.68 -10.51
N GLY A 175 -3.40 15.26 -9.88
CA GLY A 175 -4.66 15.66 -10.50
C GLY A 175 -5.86 15.38 -9.59
N THR A 176 -7.07 15.68 -10.06
CA THR A 176 -8.31 15.35 -9.33
C THR A 176 -8.94 14.04 -9.81
N GLY A 177 -8.25 13.32 -10.69
CA GLY A 177 -8.68 12.10 -11.34
C GLY A 177 -8.50 10.85 -10.49
N ASN A 178 -8.90 9.70 -11.04
CA ASN A 178 -8.88 8.42 -10.34
C ASN A 178 -7.71 7.54 -10.78
N VAL A 179 -7.22 6.71 -9.85
CA VAL A 179 -6.17 5.72 -10.09
C VAL A 179 -6.73 4.32 -9.90
N ASN A 180 -6.67 3.50 -10.94
CA ASN A 180 -7.10 2.11 -10.87
C ASN A 180 -5.94 1.16 -11.13
N LYS A 181 -5.81 0.15 -10.28
CA LYS A 181 -5.00 -1.04 -10.57
C LYS A 181 -5.89 -2.16 -11.07
N THR A 182 -5.58 -2.64 -12.26
CA THR A 182 -6.25 -3.72 -12.99
C THR A 182 -5.23 -4.77 -13.42
N GLY A 183 -5.67 -5.90 -13.97
CA GLY A 183 -4.76 -6.95 -14.43
C GLY A 183 -4.05 -7.71 -13.30
N GLY A 184 -3.45 -8.86 -13.63
CA GLY A 184 -2.84 -9.76 -12.64
C GLY A 184 -1.41 -9.40 -12.21
N ASN A 185 -0.78 -8.42 -12.86
CA ASN A 185 0.58 -7.98 -12.58
C ASN A 185 0.69 -7.11 -11.31
N THR A 186 1.91 -6.68 -10.98
CA THR A 186 2.18 -5.75 -9.88
C THR A 186 2.33 -4.32 -10.38
N LEU A 187 1.71 -3.37 -9.67
CA LEU A 187 1.97 -1.94 -9.76
C LEU A 187 2.68 -1.48 -8.49
N THR A 188 3.84 -0.85 -8.62
CA THR A 188 4.56 -0.21 -7.50
C THR A 188 4.50 1.31 -7.66
N ILE A 189 4.02 2.00 -6.63
CA ILE A 189 3.94 3.47 -6.59
C ILE A 189 4.88 3.99 -5.50
N SER A 190 5.93 4.70 -5.92
CA SER A 190 7.01 5.19 -5.04
C SER A 190 7.13 6.72 -5.00
N GLY A 191 6.49 7.44 -5.94
CA GLY A 191 6.49 8.90 -5.94
C GLY A 191 5.57 9.49 -4.88
N SER A 192 5.84 10.71 -4.40
CA SER A 192 4.94 11.42 -3.49
C SER A 192 3.68 11.86 -4.25
N ASN A 193 2.57 11.13 -4.09
CA ASN A 193 1.37 11.35 -4.89
C ASN A 193 0.45 12.42 -4.29
N THR A 194 -0.10 13.27 -5.14
CA THR A 194 -0.94 14.41 -4.75
C THR A 194 -2.29 14.41 -5.46
N TYR A 195 -2.69 13.26 -6.04
CA TYR A 195 -4.01 13.15 -6.63
C TYR A 195 -5.09 13.02 -5.56
N SER A 196 -6.27 13.58 -5.82
CA SER A 196 -7.37 13.64 -4.85
C SER A 196 -8.60 12.81 -5.25
N GLY A 197 -8.58 12.16 -6.41
CA GLY A 197 -9.63 11.21 -6.78
C GLY A 197 -9.35 9.83 -6.17
N THR A 198 -10.28 8.91 -6.36
CA THR A 198 -10.27 7.61 -5.66
C THR A 198 -9.20 6.66 -6.20
N THR A 199 -8.77 5.73 -5.35
CA THR A 199 -7.89 4.61 -5.72
C THR A 199 -8.64 3.29 -5.67
N THR A 200 -8.72 2.55 -6.79
CA THR A 200 -9.34 1.22 -6.81
C THR A 200 -8.35 0.14 -7.20
N VAL A 201 -8.13 -0.85 -6.33
CA VAL A 201 -7.36 -2.06 -6.63
C VAL A 201 -8.34 -3.16 -7.02
N SER A 202 -8.47 -3.38 -8.33
CA SER A 202 -9.45 -4.32 -8.91
C SER A 202 -8.91 -5.73 -9.12
N ALA A 203 -7.60 -5.88 -9.32
CA ALA A 203 -6.92 -7.18 -9.49
C ALA A 203 -5.40 -7.04 -9.32
N GLY A 204 -4.74 -8.16 -9.03
CA GLY A 204 -3.28 -8.22 -8.84
C GLY A 204 -2.84 -7.40 -7.63
N THR A 205 -1.59 -6.97 -7.61
CA THR A 205 -1.01 -6.29 -6.44
C THR A 205 -0.73 -4.82 -6.72
N MET A 206 -1.19 -3.93 -5.85
CA MET A 206 -0.70 -2.55 -5.73
C MET A 206 0.22 -2.47 -4.51
N VAL A 207 1.49 -2.14 -4.73
CA VAL A 207 2.48 -1.87 -3.69
C VAL A 207 2.59 -0.37 -3.50
N LEU A 208 2.22 0.11 -2.32
CA LEU A 208 2.39 1.50 -1.91
C LEU A 208 3.71 1.64 -1.17
N ASN A 209 4.69 2.16 -1.90
CA ASN A 209 6.03 2.48 -1.41
C ASN A 209 6.17 4.00 -1.18
N SER A 210 5.05 4.67 -0.89
CA SER A 210 4.93 6.12 -0.75
C SER A 210 3.61 6.51 -0.09
N ASN A 211 3.48 7.78 0.29
CA ASN A 211 2.21 8.35 0.71
C ASN A 211 1.27 8.59 -0.48
N ILE A 212 -0.03 8.33 -0.29
CA ILE A 212 -1.11 8.81 -1.16
C ILE A 212 -1.95 9.79 -0.37
N ILE A 213 -1.85 11.08 -0.66
CA ILE A 213 -2.56 12.07 0.16
C ILE A 213 -4.08 11.98 -0.09
N ASP A 214 -4.82 11.64 0.97
CA ASP A 214 -6.27 11.90 1.10
C ASP A 214 -7.18 11.25 0.04
N SER A 215 -6.78 10.10 -0.51
CA SER A 215 -7.61 9.31 -1.43
C SER A 215 -8.38 8.21 -0.68
N ASP A 216 -9.65 8.01 -1.05
CA ASP A 216 -10.40 6.82 -0.67
C ASP A 216 -9.92 5.60 -1.46
N VAL A 217 -9.59 4.52 -0.75
CA VAL A 217 -9.03 3.29 -1.33
C VAL A 217 -10.05 2.15 -1.22
N THR A 218 -10.30 1.48 -2.35
CA THR A 218 -11.10 0.26 -2.41
C THR A 218 -10.27 -0.92 -2.91
N VAL A 219 -10.27 -2.03 -2.18
CA VAL A 219 -9.60 -3.28 -2.57
C VAL A 219 -10.66 -4.33 -2.87
N ASN A 220 -10.70 -4.80 -4.11
CA ASN A 220 -11.71 -5.76 -4.59
C ASN A 220 -11.24 -7.22 -4.49
N ASN A 221 -12.19 -8.13 -4.74
CA ASN A 221 -11.93 -9.57 -4.78
C ASN A 221 -10.76 -9.94 -5.71
N GLY A 222 -9.80 -10.73 -5.21
CA GLY A 222 -8.63 -11.17 -5.98
C GLY A 222 -7.58 -10.08 -6.18
N ALA A 223 -7.68 -8.98 -5.42
CA ALA A 223 -6.71 -7.90 -5.41
C ALA A 223 -6.01 -7.79 -4.06
N THR A 224 -4.75 -7.34 -4.10
CA THR A 224 -3.93 -7.09 -2.92
C THR A 224 -3.44 -5.66 -2.92
N LEU A 225 -3.61 -4.97 -1.79
CA LEU A 225 -2.92 -3.74 -1.48
C LEU A 225 -1.83 -4.04 -0.44
N GLN A 226 -0.58 -3.74 -0.78
CA GLN A 226 0.56 -3.92 0.11
C GLN A 226 1.12 -2.55 0.50
N ILE A 227 1.24 -2.30 1.79
CA ILE A 227 1.85 -1.10 2.37
C ILE A 227 3.31 -1.44 2.67
N SER A 228 4.21 -1.05 1.78
CA SER A 228 5.65 -1.31 1.89
C SER A 228 6.45 -0.11 2.40
N GLU A 229 5.81 1.06 2.50
CA GLU A 229 6.32 2.23 3.22
C GLU A 229 5.20 2.91 3.99
N ASN A 230 5.56 3.77 4.96
CA ASN A 230 4.58 4.52 5.73
C ASN A 230 3.64 5.30 4.80
N ALA A 231 2.34 5.08 5.00
CA ALA A 231 1.29 5.62 4.15
C ALA A 231 0.17 6.23 5.00
N THR A 232 -0.40 7.33 4.51
CA THR A 232 -1.68 7.86 4.96
C THR A 232 -2.67 7.77 3.81
N ILE A 233 -3.94 7.46 4.08
CA ILE A 233 -5.06 7.47 3.14
C ILE A 233 -6.32 8.09 3.79
N SER A 234 -7.34 8.44 3.00
CA SER A 234 -8.60 8.97 3.54
C SER A 234 -9.41 7.85 4.20
N SER A 235 -10.02 6.98 3.39
CA SER A 235 -10.80 5.82 3.86
C SER A 235 -10.31 4.54 3.18
N LEU A 236 -10.54 3.40 3.82
CA LEU A 236 -10.20 2.09 3.24
C LEU A 236 -11.40 1.14 3.31
N THR A 237 -11.80 0.63 2.15
CA THR A 237 -12.77 -0.46 2.05
C THR A 237 -12.11 -1.69 1.44
N ILE A 238 -12.13 -2.80 2.17
CA ILE A 238 -11.71 -4.10 1.67
C ILE A 238 -12.99 -4.91 1.42
N ASN A 239 -13.27 -5.18 0.14
CA ASN A 239 -14.39 -6.03 -0.24
C ASN A 239 -14.04 -7.51 -0.01
N ALA A 240 -15.07 -8.37 0.04
CA ALA A 240 -14.87 -9.81 0.19
C ALA A 240 -13.87 -10.37 -0.85
N GLY A 241 -12.86 -11.10 -0.35
CA GLY A 241 -11.76 -11.63 -1.15
C GLY A 241 -10.66 -10.63 -1.54
N GLY A 242 -10.79 -9.36 -1.14
CA GLY A 242 -9.70 -8.39 -1.18
C GLY A 242 -8.74 -8.58 0.00
N ILE A 243 -7.48 -8.24 -0.21
CA ILE A 243 -6.40 -8.46 0.75
C ILE A 243 -5.63 -7.16 0.98
N VAL A 244 -5.39 -6.80 2.24
CA VAL A 244 -4.47 -5.73 2.64
C VAL A 244 -3.36 -6.31 3.49
N ILE A 245 -2.12 -5.94 3.19
CA ILE A 245 -0.93 -6.34 3.93
C ILE A 245 -0.17 -5.07 4.33
N ILE A 246 0.17 -4.94 5.61
CA ILE A 246 1.08 -3.91 6.12
C ILE A 246 2.39 -4.60 6.47
N ASP A 247 3.45 -4.27 5.74
CA ASP A 247 4.76 -4.90 5.91
C ASP A 247 5.36 -4.58 7.30
N THR A 248 6.32 -5.42 7.73
CA THR A 248 7.05 -5.27 9.00
C THR A 248 7.55 -3.84 9.20
N SER A 249 7.29 -3.29 10.39
CA SER A 249 7.73 -1.94 10.78
C SER A 249 7.23 -0.80 9.87
N LYS A 250 6.12 -1.02 9.14
CA LYS A 250 5.45 0.03 8.34
C LYS A 250 4.17 0.49 9.00
N SER A 251 3.79 1.74 8.73
CA SER A 251 2.59 2.37 9.30
C SER A 251 1.57 2.68 8.22
N LEU A 252 0.31 2.32 8.46
CA LEU A 252 -0.84 2.78 7.70
C LEU A 252 -1.72 3.67 8.60
N THR A 253 -1.92 4.91 8.20
CA THR A 253 -2.91 5.81 8.82
C THR A 253 -4.12 5.95 7.90
N ILE A 254 -5.30 5.63 8.41
CA ILE A 254 -6.59 5.82 7.74
C ILE A 254 -7.27 6.98 8.45
N SER A 255 -7.37 8.13 7.76
CA SER A 255 -7.85 9.38 8.38
C SER A 255 -9.32 9.30 8.80
N ASN A 256 -10.11 8.57 8.02
CA ASN A 256 -11.54 8.40 8.18
C ASN A 256 -11.87 6.92 8.49
N ASN A 257 -12.75 6.29 7.72
CA ASN A 257 -13.31 5.00 8.06
C ASN A 257 -12.51 3.82 7.48
N PHE A 258 -12.44 2.75 8.25
CA PHE A 258 -11.92 1.45 7.82
C PHE A 258 -13.06 0.42 7.81
N THR A 259 -13.27 -0.22 6.66
CA THR A 259 -14.27 -1.29 6.50
C THR A 259 -13.61 -2.52 5.91
N ASN A 260 -13.43 -3.56 6.74
CA ASN A 260 -12.90 -4.85 6.29
C ASN A 260 -14.01 -5.91 6.15
N ASN A 261 -14.32 -6.27 4.90
CA ASN A 261 -15.11 -7.46 4.56
C ASN A 261 -14.25 -8.56 3.90
N GLY A 262 -12.94 -8.35 3.80
CA GLY A 262 -11.96 -9.26 3.22
C GLY A 262 -10.93 -9.70 4.26
N SER A 263 -9.64 -9.58 3.92
CA SER A 263 -8.54 -9.89 4.82
C SER A 263 -7.61 -8.68 4.96
N ALA A 264 -7.20 -8.39 6.20
CA ALA A 264 -6.20 -7.39 6.51
C ALA A 264 -5.19 -8.01 7.49
N THR A 265 -3.91 -7.95 7.13
CA THR A 265 -2.81 -8.46 7.94
C THR A 265 -1.79 -7.37 8.20
N ALA A 266 -1.45 -7.19 9.47
CA ALA A 266 -0.43 -6.27 9.94
C ALA A 266 0.73 -7.10 10.52
N HIS A 267 1.95 -6.92 9.99
CA HIS A 267 3.11 -7.70 10.42
C HIS A 267 3.84 -7.08 11.61
N HIS A 268 4.83 -7.80 12.14
CA HIS A 268 5.56 -7.40 13.33
C HIS A 268 6.01 -5.94 13.28
N GLY A 269 5.78 -5.25 14.39
CA GLY A 269 6.15 -3.88 14.58
C GLY A 269 5.48 -2.89 13.62
N SER A 270 4.49 -3.28 12.82
CA SER A 270 3.69 -2.35 12.02
C SER A 270 2.74 -1.52 12.90
N SER A 271 2.08 -0.52 12.31
CA SER A 271 1.07 0.29 13.00
C SER A 271 -0.09 0.58 12.07
N LEU A 272 -1.31 0.33 12.54
CA LEU A 272 -2.55 0.64 11.85
C LEU A 272 -3.38 1.60 12.71
N LEU A 273 -3.41 2.87 12.32
CA LEU A 273 -4.19 3.91 12.99
C LEU A 273 -5.44 4.23 12.17
N VAL A 274 -6.61 4.20 12.80
CA VAL A 274 -7.90 4.56 12.18
C VAL A 274 -8.50 5.75 12.92
N GLY A 275 -8.68 6.86 12.22
CA GLY A 275 -9.24 8.10 12.80
C GLY A 275 -10.76 8.12 12.91
N GLY A 276 -11.45 7.31 12.09
CA GLY A 276 -12.91 7.18 12.08
C GLY A 276 -13.40 5.83 12.61
N THR A 277 -14.53 5.35 12.07
CA THR A 277 -15.09 4.06 12.48
C THR A 277 -14.33 2.90 11.84
N SER A 278 -14.08 1.85 12.61
CA SER A 278 -13.50 0.58 12.14
C SER A 278 -14.56 -0.54 12.19
N THR A 279 -14.60 -1.40 11.17
CA THR A 279 -15.46 -2.60 11.15
C THR A 279 -14.73 -3.78 10.53
N GLY A 280 -14.98 -4.98 11.07
CA GLY A 280 -14.35 -6.22 10.63
C GLY A 280 -13.03 -6.47 11.34
N ASP A 281 -12.60 -7.72 11.34
CA ASP A 281 -11.41 -8.15 12.07
C ASP A 281 -10.14 -7.87 11.25
N ILE A 282 -9.02 -7.68 11.94
CA ILE A 282 -7.68 -7.73 11.35
C ILE A 282 -6.92 -8.87 11.99
N THR A 283 -5.92 -9.39 11.28
CA THR A 283 -4.90 -10.26 11.88
C THR A 283 -3.63 -9.45 12.11
N TYR A 284 -3.14 -9.43 13.33
CA TYR A 284 -1.84 -8.85 13.66
C TYR A 284 -0.85 -9.95 14.04
N ASN A 285 0.31 -9.96 13.40
CA ASN A 285 1.36 -10.94 13.63
C ASN A 285 2.50 -10.31 14.43
N VAL A 286 2.82 -10.91 15.56
CA VAL A 286 3.99 -10.57 16.37
C VAL A 286 5.06 -11.62 16.15
N ASP A 287 6.13 -11.24 15.47
CA ASP A 287 7.28 -12.11 15.22
C ASP A 287 8.06 -12.40 16.51
N VAL A 288 8.26 -13.69 16.80
CA VAL A 288 9.03 -14.20 17.94
C VAL A 288 9.96 -15.31 17.43
N THR A 289 11.20 -14.93 17.13
CA THR A 289 12.20 -15.79 16.46
C THR A 289 13.06 -16.65 17.40
N ASP A 290 12.77 -16.65 18.69
CA ASP A 290 13.54 -17.37 19.71
C ASP A 290 12.65 -18.16 20.66
N THR A 291 13.27 -18.91 21.58
CA THR A 291 12.57 -19.78 22.54
C THR A 291 12.47 -19.19 23.94
N ASP A 292 12.79 -17.91 24.10
CA ASP A 292 12.75 -17.22 25.37
C ASP A 292 11.30 -16.83 25.73
N TRP A 293 11.13 -16.32 26.95
CA TRP A 293 9.85 -15.76 27.38
C TRP A 293 9.74 -14.32 26.88
N HIS A 294 8.59 -13.97 26.32
CA HIS A 294 8.27 -12.64 25.80
C HIS A 294 7.04 -12.07 26.49
N LEU A 295 7.04 -10.75 26.71
CA LEU A 295 5.87 -10.04 27.24
C LEU A 295 5.06 -9.49 26.08
N ILE A 296 3.87 -10.05 25.90
CA ILE A 296 3.00 -9.81 24.74
C ILE A 296 1.61 -9.37 25.23
N SER A 297 0.90 -8.59 24.43
CA SER A 297 -0.54 -8.31 24.61
C SER A 297 -1.27 -8.57 23.30
N SER A 298 -2.60 -8.67 23.35
CA SER A 298 -3.38 -8.65 22.11
C SER A 298 -3.49 -7.21 21.60
N PRO A 299 -3.10 -6.92 20.34
CA PRO A 299 -3.31 -5.61 19.70
C PRO A 299 -4.73 -5.45 19.10
N VAL A 300 -5.59 -6.45 19.27
CA VAL A 300 -6.96 -6.50 18.77
C VAL A 300 -7.93 -6.86 19.90
N ASP A 301 -9.17 -6.44 19.76
CA ASP A 301 -10.26 -6.80 20.67
C ASP A 301 -10.92 -8.13 20.26
N GLY A 302 -11.30 -8.92 21.26
CA GLY A 302 -12.06 -10.16 21.08
C GLY A 302 -11.25 -11.42 20.73
N GLU A 303 -9.94 -11.33 20.52
CA GLU A 303 -9.11 -12.52 20.28
C GLU A 303 -9.18 -13.48 21.47
N GLN A 304 -9.37 -14.76 21.16
CA GLN A 304 -9.42 -15.82 22.15
C GLN A 304 -8.16 -16.68 22.11
N TYR A 305 -7.77 -17.20 23.27
CA TYR A 305 -6.82 -18.29 23.36
C TYR A 305 -7.48 -19.53 24.00
N ASP A 306 -7.24 -20.65 23.34
CA ASP A 306 -7.57 -22.01 23.77
C ASP A 306 -6.46 -22.96 23.30
N ASP A 307 -6.65 -24.27 23.41
CA ASP A 307 -5.70 -25.25 22.89
C ASP A 307 -5.47 -25.16 21.37
N ALA A 308 -6.47 -24.71 20.60
CA ALA A 308 -6.33 -24.52 19.16
C ALA A 308 -5.43 -23.32 18.86
N TRP A 309 -5.63 -22.20 19.54
CA TRP A 309 -4.75 -21.02 19.43
C TRP A 309 -3.32 -21.34 19.88
N VAL A 310 -3.15 -22.03 21.00
CA VAL A 310 -1.85 -22.50 21.52
C VAL A 310 -1.13 -23.35 20.46
N THR A 311 -1.85 -24.26 19.82
CA THR A 311 -1.29 -25.12 18.76
C THR A 311 -0.94 -24.32 17.51
N ALA A 312 -1.83 -23.42 17.09
CA ALA A 312 -1.64 -22.59 15.90
C ALA A 312 -0.44 -21.65 16.02
N ASN A 313 -0.15 -21.17 17.23
CA ASN A 313 0.93 -20.23 17.53
C ASN A 313 2.19 -20.89 18.13
N GLY A 314 2.28 -22.23 18.07
CA GLY A 314 3.48 -22.96 18.50
C GLY A 314 3.84 -22.77 19.98
N ILE A 315 2.85 -22.51 20.84
CA ILE A 315 3.06 -22.26 22.27
C ILE A 315 3.45 -23.57 22.98
N VAL A 316 4.55 -23.54 23.74
CA VAL A 316 5.09 -24.75 24.37
C VAL A 316 4.26 -25.21 25.56
N SER A 317 4.37 -26.49 25.91
CA SER A 317 3.78 -27.05 27.13
C SER A 317 4.86 -27.31 28.18
N GLY A 318 4.52 -27.07 29.45
CA GLY A 318 5.37 -27.30 30.61
C GLY A 318 4.86 -28.42 31.52
N SER A 319 5.42 -28.49 32.73
CA SER A 319 4.96 -29.38 33.80
C SER A 319 3.55 -29.02 34.28
N ASN A 320 2.87 -29.96 34.95
CA ASN A 320 1.57 -29.75 35.60
C ASN A 320 0.47 -29.20 34.68
N ASN A 321 0.44 -29.60 33.40
CA ASN A 321 -0.54 -29.13 32.44
C ASN A 321 -0.41 -27.65 32.02
N ASN A 322 0.63 -26.94 32.48
CA ASN A 322 0.83 -25.54 32.13
C ASN A 322 1.15 -25.37 30.64
N ARG A 323 0.55 -24.37 30.02
CA ARG A 323 0.94 -23.85 28.71
C ARG A 323 1.89 -22.67 28.88
N GLY A 324 2.68 -22.40 27.86
CA GLY A 324 3.59 -21.25 27.76
C GLY A 324 2.87 -19.92 27.61
N ILE A 325 1.79 -19.70 28.35
CA ILE A 325 1.01 -18.45 28.39
C ILE A 325 0.58 -18.22 29.83
N SER A 326 0.82 -17.00 30.32
CA SER A 326 0.45 -16.63 31.69
C SER A 326 0.14 -15.16 31.86
N THR A 327 -0.83 -14.85 32.72
CA THR A 327 -1.07 -13.49 33.22
C THR A 327 -0.30 -13.25 34.51
N TYR A 328 -0.16 -11.98 34.90
CA TYR A 328 0.43 -11.57 36.17
C TYR A 328 -0.65 -11.00 37.09
N ASP A 329 -0.86 -11.64 38.24
CA ASP A 329 -1.82 -11.22 39.25
C ASP A 329 -1.10 -10.78 40.53
N ASN A 330 -1.11 -9.47 40.77
CA ASN A 330 -0.45 -8.82 41.90
C ASN A 330 -1.24 -8.92 43.22
N ASP A 331 -2.53 -9.30 43.19
CA ASP A 331 -3.37 -9.32 44.40
C ASP A 331 -3.17 -10.59 45.22
N VAL A 332 -3.04 -11.73 44.53
CA VAL A 332 -3.02 -13.05 45.14
C VAL A 332 -1.69 -13.73 44.77
N ALA A 333 -1.11 -14.52 45.66
CA ALA A 333 -0.04 -15.45 45.27
C ALA A 333 -0.71 -16.71 44.68
N ASP A 334 -0.12 -17.30 43.64
CA ASP A 334 -0.66 -18.50 43.04
C ASP A 334 -0.82 -19.61 44.11
N THR A 335 -2.02 -20.15 44.21
CA THR A 335 -2.33 -21.25 45.13
C THR A 335 -2.83 -22.49 44.39
N ASN A 336 -2.77 -22.49 43.04
CA ASN A 336 -3.30 -23.52 42.15
C ASN A 336 -2.45 -24.80 42.17
N ASN A 337 -2.30 -25.40 43.35
CA ASN A 337 -2.06 -26.83 43.54
C ASN A 337 -2.30 -27.26 45.01
N GLY A 338 -3.38 -26.79 45.64
CA GLY A 338 -3.69 -27.17 47.02
C GLY A 338 -2.77 -26.53 48.07
N GLY A 339 -2.32 -25.29 47.84
CA GLY A 339 -1.85 -24.41 48.91
C GLY A 339 -0.34 -24.33 49.17
N SER A 340 0.53 -24.80 48.27
CA SER A 340 1.98 -24.56 48.42
C SER A 340 2.78 -24.43 47.12
N ASP A 341 2.21 -23.86 46.05
CA ASP A 341 3.04 -23.48 44.90
C ASP A 341 3.69 -22.11 45.13
N THR A 342 4.75 -22.10 45.95
CA THR A 342 5.61 -20.91 46.10
C THR A 342 6.55 -20.72 44.89
N ALA A 343 6.51 -21.60 43.87
CA ALA A 343 7.45 -21.57 42.76
C ALA A 343 6.97 -20.71 41.58
N THR A 344 5.65 -20.56 41.38
CA THR A 344 5.06 -19.71 40.32
C THR A 344 4.79 -18.26 40.76
N GLY A 345 4.73 -17.99 42.07
CA GLY A 345 4.64 -16.63 42.60
C GLY A 345 3.34 -15.92 42.18
N HIS A 346 3.45 -14.87 41.36
CA HIS A 346 2.33 -14.05 40.90
C HIS A 346 1.86 -14.38 39.47
N TRP A 347 2.45 -15.39 38.84
CA TRP A 347 2.06 -15.82 37.50
C TRP A 347 0.84 -16.76 37.54
N ARG A 348 0.00 -16.72 36.52
CA ARG A 348 -1.17 -17.60 36.34
C ARG A 348 -1.09 -18.28 34.98
N TYR A 349 -0.66 -19.54 34.98
CA TYR A 349 -0.50 -20.30 33.73
C TYR A 349 -1.83 -20.86 33.24
N PHE A 350 -2.07 -20.72 31.94
CA PHE A 350 -3.15 -21.43 31.25
C PHE A 350 -2.92 -22.94 31.27
N GLN A 351 -3.99 -23.73 31.27
CA GLN A 351 -3.94 -25.18 31.45
C GLN A 351 -4.33 -25.92 30.16
N ALA A 352 -3.67 -27.05 29.91
CA ALA A 352 -3.72 -27.83 28.68
C ALA A 352 -5.04 -28.54 28.34
N ASP A 353 -5.98 -28.52 29.26
CA ASP A 353 -7.29 -29.16 29.17
C ASP A 353 -8.41 -28.13 29.26
N ASP A 354 -8.05 -26.84 29.18
CA ASP A 354 -9.01 -25.76 29.13
C ASP A 354 -9.58 -25.64 27.72
N VAL A 355 -10.65 -26.40 27.50
CA VAL A 355 -11.44 -26.39 26.25
C VAL A 355 -12.32 -25.15 26.13
N SER A 356 -12.39 -24.29 27.15
CA SER A 356 -13.15 -23.05 27.10
C SER A 356 -12.23 -21.92 26.66
N ALA A 357 -12.53 -21.33 25.50
CA ALA A 357 -11.86 -20.14 25.01
C ALA A 357 -11.84 -19.04 26.09
N SER A 358 -10.64 -18.57 26.41
CA SER A 358 -10.41 -17.39 27.24
C SER A 358 -10.08 -16.21 26.35
N THR A 359 -10.54 -15.01 26.71
CA THR A 359 -10.29 -13.81 25.92
C THR A 359 -8.96 -13.17 26.35
N PHE A 360 -8.15 -12.72 25.38
CA PHE A 360 -7.09 -11.77 25.71
C PHE A 360 -7.72 -10.45 26.14
N GLU A 361 -7.61 -10.11 27.43
CA GLU A 361 -8.21 -8.89 27.95
C GLU A 361 -7.48 -7.65 27.42
N ALA A 362 -8.23 -6.67 26.96
CA ALA A 362 -7.66 -5.42 26.43
C ALA A 362 -6.78 -4.74 27.49
N GLY A 363 -5.53 -4.48 27.11
CA GLY A 363 -4.54 -3.75 27.91
C GLY A 363 -3.86 -4.61 28.97
N VAL A 364 -4.22 -5.89 29.10
CA VAL A 364 -3.54 -6.85 29.96
C VAL A 364 -2.35 -7.44 29.20
N GLY A 365 -1.20 -7.51 29.87
CA GLY A 365 -0.03 -8.19 29.31
C GLY A 365 0.04 -9.66 29.76
N TYR A 366 0.66 -10.46 28.91
CA TYR A 366 0.82 -11.91 29.03
C TYR A 366 2.30 -12.25 28.85
N SER A 367 2.80 -13.21 29.61
CA SER A 367 4.10 -13.82 29.34
C SER A 367 3.89 -15.06 28.49
N LEU A 368 4.45 -15.05 27.29
CA LEU A 368 4.35 -16.11 26.28
C LEU A 368 5.69 -16.79 26.04
N LYS A 369 5.65 -18.09 25.72
CA LYS A 369 6.80 -18.88 25.29
C LYS A 369 6.43 -19.80 24.14
N GLY A 370 7.13 -19.62 23.03
CA GLY A 370 6.97 -20.40 21.81
C GLY A 370 8.09 -21.40 21.58
N ASN A 371 7.99 -22.09 20.45
CA ASN A 371 9.00 -23.00 19.92
C ASN A 371 10.12 -22.29 19.11
N GLY A 372 9.98 -20.98 18.87
CA GLY A 372 10.99 -20.10 18.27
C GLY A 372 11.08 -20.12 16.74
N SER A 373 9.98 -20.29 16.01
CA SER A 373 10.01 -20.22 14.53
C SER A 373 8.76 -19.64 13.86
N ASP A 374 7.79 -19.11 14.61
CA ASP A 374 6.48 -18.71 14.09
C ASP A 374 6.01 -17.36 14.68
N ASP A 375 5.13 -16.67 13.95
CA ASP A 375 4.43 -15.48 14.45
C ASP A 375 3.40 -15.87 15.51
N TYR A 376 3.26 -15.05 16.56
CA TYR A 376 2.03 -15.03 17.35
C TYR A 376 0.99 -14.18 16.62
N SER A 377 -0.04 -14.83 16.10
CA SER A 377 -1.13 -14.24 15.33
C SER A 377 -2.33 -13.96 16.23
N PHE A 378 -2.81 -12.73 16.21
CA PHE A 378 -4.00 -12.26 16.94
C PHE A 378 -5.04 -11.78 15.93
N THR A 379 -6.26 -12.34 15.94
CA THR A 379 -7.32 -11.92 15.01
C THR A 379 -8.54 -11.36 15.74
N GLY A 380 -8.88 -10.11 15.46
CA GLY A 380 -10.01 -9.47 16.13
C GLY A 380 -10.27 -8.06 15.64
N ALA A 381 -11.21 -7.38 16.29
CA ALA A 381 -11.58 -6.02 15.93
C ALA A 381 -10.49 -5.02 16.34
N ILE A 382 -10.42 -3.88 15.64
CA ILE A 382 -9.53 -2.78 16.06
C ILE A 382 -10.11 -2.12 17.31
N GLN A 383 -9.30 -2.01 18.36
CA GLN A 383 -9.63 -1.27 19.57
C GLN A 383 -9.52 0.24 19.30
N ASN A 384 -10.65 0.96 19.38
CA ASN A 384 -10.69 2.43 19.22
C ASN A 384 -11.08 3.16 20.51
N ASP A 385 -11.64 2.45 21.49
CA ASP A 385 -12.07 3.04 22.75
C ASP A 385 -10.92 3.10 23.77
N ALA A 386 -11.04 4.01 24.73
CA ALA A 386 -10.11 4.07 25.86
C ALA A 386 -10.13 2.76 26.66
N VAL A 387 -8.96 2.14 26.80
CA VAL A 387 -8.77 0.91 27.57
C VAL A 387 -8.25 1.23 28.96
N SER A 388 -8.79 0.56 29.97
CA SER A 388 -8.39 0.70 31.38
C SER A 388 -8.24 -0.67 32.01
N PRO A 389 -7.09 -1.36 31.82
CA PRO A 389 -6.89 -2.69 32.40
C PRO A 389 -6.92 -2.60 33.93
N LYS A 390 -7.26 -3.70 34.60
CA LYS A 390 -7.23 -3.74 36.06
C LYS A 390 -5.80 -3.54 36.55
N ILE A 391 -5.59 -2.52 37.40
CA ILE A 391 -4.31 -2.26 38.06
C ILE A 391 -4.50 -2.35 39.58
N SER A 392 -3.56 -2.96 40.30
CA SER A 392 -3.62 -3.09 41.77
C SER A 392 -2.31 -2.75 42.47
N GLN A 393 -2.42 -2.35 43.75
CA GLN A 393 -1.30 -2.14 44.69
C GLN A 393 -1.21 -3.31 45.68
N GLY A 394 -1.35 -4.54 45.17
CA GLY A 394 -1.35 -5.76 45.97
C GLY A 394 0.01 -6.06 46.62
N ALA A 395 0.56 -7.25 46.39
CA ALA A 395 1.74 -7.71 47.10
C ALA A 395 3.04 -6.98 46.69
N THR A 396 3.18 -6.60 45.42
CA THR A 396 4.45 -6.10 44.87
C THR A 396 4.37 -4.75 44.17
N ASN A 397 3.15 -4.23 43.99
CA ASN A 397 2.77 -3.06 43.17
C ASN A 397 3.11 -3.15 41.67
N TRP A 398 3.69 -4.26 41.22
CA TRP A 398 3.96 -4.49 39.80
C TRP A 398 2.70 -4.93 39.09
N ASN A 399 2.47 -4.39 37.90
CA ASN A 399 1.34 -4.73 37.06
C ASN A 399 1.86 -4.94 35.63
N LEU A 400 1.44 -6.04 35.01
CA LEU A 400 1.78 -6.35 33.63
C LEU A 400 0.65 -5.85 32.74
N ILE A 401 0.94 -4.81 31.96
CA ILE A 401 0.02 -4.19 31.02
C ILE A 401 0.61 -4.28 29.62
N GLY A 402 -0.17 -4.04 28.58
CA GLY A 402 0.37 -4.02 27.23
C GLY A 402 -0.40 -3.12 26.30
N ASN A 403 0.12 -2.93 25.10
CA ASN A 403 -0.53 -2.13 24.08
C ASN A 403 -1.73 -2.91 23.51
N PRO A 404 -2.98 -2.45 23.74
CA PRO A 404 -4.19 -3.10 23.22
C PRO A 404 -4.55 -2.66 21.79
N TYR A 405 -3.79 -1.72 21.22
CA TYR A 405 -4.12 -1.07 19.97
C TYR A 405 -3.29 -1.68 18.84
N ALA A 406 -3.87 -1.70 17.64
CA ALA A 406 -3.17 -2.04 16.41
C ALA A 406 -2.18 -0.94 15.95
N ALA A 407 -2.06 0.15 16.72
CA ALA A 407 -1.16 1.26 16.47
C ALA A 407 -0.13 1.43 17.60
N TYR A 408 0.96 2.14 17.30
CA TYR A 408 1.97 2.49 18.30
C TYR A 408 1.36 3.28 19.47
N LEU A 409 1.77 2.92 20.70
CA LEU A 409 1.50 3.73 21.89
C LEU A 409 2.73 4.59 22.20
N ASP A 410 2.53 5.91 22.22
CA ASP A 410 3.56 6.88 22.58
C ASP A 410 3.86 6.80 24.09
N ILE A 411 5.13 6.52 24.43
CA ILE A 411 5.56 6.31 25.82
C ILE A 411 5.55 7.64 26.59
N ASP A 412 5.91 8.75 25.96
CA ASP A 412 5.96 10.06 26.61
C ASP A 412 4.55 10.51 27.00
N LEU A 413 3.59 10.38 26.08
CA LEU A 413 2.18 10.66 26.34
C LEU A 413 1.63 9.72 27.42
N PHE A 414 1.96 8.43 27.36
CA PHE A 414 1.54 7.46 28.38
C PHE A 414 2.07 7.83 29.77
N LEU A 415 3.37 8.13 29.90
CA LEU A 415 3.98 8.49 31.18
C LEU A 415 3.48 9.84 31.69
N ALA A 416 3.32 10.83 30.83
CA ALA A 416 2.79 12.14 31.21
C ALA A 416 1.37 12.01 31.78
N GLU A 417 0.49 11.27 31.12
CA GLU A 417 -0.89 11.06 31.57
C GLU A 417 -0.93 10.32 32.91
N ASN A 418 -0.08 9.30 33.11
CA ASN A 418 -0.10 8.48 34.32
C ASN A 418 0.69 9.05 35.50
N THR A 419 1.58 10.02 35.28
CA THR A 419 2.29 10.74 36.34
C THR A 419 1.60 12.03 36.75
N THR A 420 0.99 12.76 35.79
CA THR A 420 0.41 14.09 36.05
C THR A 420 -1.10 14.07 36.19
N THR A 421 -1.81 13.50 35.21
CA THR A 421 -3.29 13.50 35.18
C THR A 421 -3.86 12.49 36.15
N ASN A 422 -3.47 11.22 36.01
CA ASN A 422 -3.99 10.13 36.84
C ASN A 422 -3.22 9.99 38.16
N ASN A 423 -1.97 10.46 38.21
CA ASN A 423 -1.11 10.43 39.40
C ASN A 423 -1.00 9.02 40.01
N VAL A 424 -0.83 8.02 39.15
CA VAL A 424 -0.70 6.60 39.54
C VAL A 424 0.75 6.11 39.51
N LEU A 425 1.64 6.72 38.71
CA LEU A 425 3.08 6.41 38.70
C LEU A 425 3.87 7.38 39.61
N ALA A 426 4.34 6.88 40.76
CA ALA A 426 5.05 7.68 41.76
C ALA A 426 6.58 7.51 41.73
N PRO A 427 7.38 8.54 42.10
CA PRO A 427 8.83 8.40 42.24
C PRO A 427 9.24 7.30 43.23
N PRO A 428 10.29 6.49 42.95
CA PRO A 428 11.20 6.57 41.80
C PRO A 428 10.77 5.76 40.56
N PHE A 429 9.54 5.22 40.50
CA PHE A 429 9.10 4.26 39.48
C PHE A 429 8.29 4.89 38.33
N GLN A 430 8.69 6.08 37.89
CA GLN A 430 8.05 6.81 36.79
C GLN A 430 8.60 6.34 35.43
N ALA A 431 8.43 5.05 35.16
CA ALA A 431 8.95 4.38 33.96
C ALA A 431 8.05 3.20 33.59
N ILE A 432 8.15 2.76 32.34
CA ILE A 432 7.75 1.41 31.94
C ILE A 432 8.96 0.49 32.00
N TYR A 433 8.75 -0.80 32.22
CA TYR A 433 9.82 -1.78 32.39
C TYR A 433 9.64 -2.89 31.35
N VAL A 434 10.51 -2.90 30.35
CA VAL A 434 10.44 -3.84 29.22
C VAL A 434 11.45 -4.96 29.44
N TRP A 435 11.04 -6.19 29.16
CA TRP A 435 11.91 -7.36 29.25
C TRP A 435 12.85 -7.42 28.05
N ASN A 436 14.16 -7.60 28.29
CA ASN A 436 15.19 -7.66 27.25
C ASN A 436 15.78 -9.07 27.03
N GLY A 437 15.14 -10.12 27.57
CA GLY A 437 15.65 -11.49 27.56
C GLY A 437 16.51 -11.86 28.78
N SER A 438 17.07 -10.87 29.48
CA SER A 438 17.95 -11.10 30.65
C SER A 438 17.53 -10.32 31.91
N GLY A 439 16.79 -9.24 31.74
CA GLY A 439 16.34 -8.34 32.79
C GLY A 439 15.29 -7.36 32.29
N TYR A 440 14.91 -6.43 33.17
CA TYR A 440 13.97 -5.36 32.87
C TYR A 440 14.68 -4.03 32.75
N ASP A 441 14.57 -3.40 31.59
CA ASP A 441 15.11 -2.08 31.34
C ASP A 441 14.03 -1.03 31.60
N PRO A 442 14.30 -0.02 32.46
CA PRO A 442 13.38 1.10 32.63
C PRO A 442 13.47 2.03 31.42
N ILE A 443 12.32 2.33 30.82
CA ILE A 443 12.18 3.34 29.77
C ILE A 443 11.45 4.55 30.36
N THR A 444 12.08 5.72 30.24
CA THR A 444 11.59 7.01 30.74
C THR A 444 11.32 7.97 29.59
N ALA A 445 10.68 9.10 29.87
CA ALA A 445 10.38 10.11 28.85
C ALA A 445 11.65 10.82 28.35
N ASP A 446 12.17 10.42 27.19
CA ASP A 446 13.16 11.13 26.33
C ASP A 446 13.64 10.29 25.11
N ASP A 447 13.11 9.07 24.88
CA ASP A 447 13.72 8.09 23.95
C ASP A 447 13.07 7.92 22.56
N ASP A 448 12.19 8.84 22.10
CA ASP A 448 11.44 8.68 20.81
C ASP A 448 10.77 7.28 20.69
N SER A 449 10.48 6.69 21.86
CA SER A 449 10.20 5.27 22.00
C SER A 449 8.69 5.05 22.00
N HIS A 450 8.28 4.03 21.26
CA HIS A 450 6.90 3.63 21.16
C HIS A 450 6.78 2.19 21.63
N ILE A 451 5.65 1.84 22.24
CA ILE A 451 5.31 0.44 22.49
C ILE A 451 4.62 -0.08 21.23
N TYR A 452 5.22 -1.09 20.59
CA TYR A 452 4.67 -1.68 19.38
C TYR A 452 3.34 -2.39 19.69
N PRO A 453 2.40 -2.47 18.75
CA PRO A 453 1.25 -3.35 18.91
C PRO A 453 1.71 -4.76 19.22
N GLY A 454 1.06 -5.36 20.22
CA GLY A 454 1.39 -6.69 20.70
C GLY A 454 2.50 -6.74 21.76
N GLN A 455 3.11 -5.62 22.15
CA GLN A 455 4.09 -5.61 23.24
C GLN A 455 3.46 -5.31 24.60
N ALA A 456 3.91 -6.05 25.62
CA ALA A 456 3.59 -5.80 27.02
C ALA A 456 4.81 -5.37 27.83
N PHE A 457 4.54 -4.70 28.93
CA PHE A 457 5.52 -4.08 29.81
C PHE A 457 5.00 -4.03 31.25
N PHE A 458 5.93 -3.99 32.20
CA PHE A 458 5.59 -3.78 33.59
C PHE A 458 5.52 -2.29 33.93
N CYS A 459 4.57 -1.92 34.77
CA CYS A 459 4.58 -0.65 35.49
C CYS A 459 4.46 -0.92 36.99
N LYS A 460 4.96 0.01 37.81
CA LYS A 460 4.85 -0.07 39.26
C LYS A 460 4.10 1.13 39.82
N LEU A 461 3.06 0.85 40.60
CA LEU A 461 2.26 1.85 41.29
C LEU A 461 2.86 2.29 42.63
#